data_AF-A0AAW1XR27-F1
#
_entry.id   AF-A0AAW1XR27-F1
#
_cell.length_a   1.000
_cell.length_b   1.000
_cell.length_c   1.000
_cell.angle_alpha   90.00
_cell.angle_beta   90.00
_cell.angle_gamma   90.00
#
_symmetry.space_group_name_H-M   'P 1'
#
loop_
_entity.id
_entity.type
_entity.pdbx_description
1 polymer ?
#
loop_
_entity_poly.entity_id
_entity_poly.type
_entity_poly.pdbx_seq_one_letter_code
_entity_poly.pdbx_strand_id
1 'polypeptide(L)'
;MGYKDEMEDDDDYEDEMEDDGDFKDEMLEEMENDDMTHRSENSYKVLSESDIKERQEDDITSVASALSLSRAASTLVLGHYNWNVNSAKEAWFEDEDKVRETVGLLPASGPMVVEFPNKSRKVKCRICLEACPSEKMKSAGCGHLFCCECWGGYIRISIADGPGV
;
A
#
# COMPACT_ATOMS: atom_id res chain seq x y z
N MET A 1 -31.19 1.44 59.99
CA MET A 1 -30.62 2.38 59.00
C MET A 1 -30.69 1.68 57.65
N GLY A 2 -31.71 1.78 56.81
CA GLY A 2 -32.77 2.79 56.68
C GLY A 2 -32.46 3.73 55.52
N TYR A 3 -32.74 3.30 54.29
CA TYR A 3 -33.23 4.17 53.20
C TYR A 3 -34.15 3.36 52.28
N LYS A 4 -35.25 4.00 51.95
CA LYS A 4 -36.51 3.69 51.28
C LYS A 4 -36.71 4.96 50.40
N ASP A 5 -37.03 4.90 49.11
CA ASP A 5 -38.38 5.05 48.55
C ASP A 5 -38.19 5.38 47.03
N GLU A 6 -38.91 4.73 46.09
CA GLU A 6 -40.11 5.21 45.34
C GLU A 6 -39.73 6.16 44.17
N MET A 7 -39.80 5.80 42.88
CA MET A 7 -40.95 5.60 41.94
C MET A 7 -41.86 6.83 41.77
N GLU A 8 -41.90 7.39 40.55
CA GLU A 8 -43.03 8.02 39.78
C GLU A 8 -42.42 8.84 38.60
N ASP A 9 -42.71 8.56 37.31
CA ASP A 9 -43.91 8.94 36.49
C ASP A 9 -44.07 10.48 36.38
N ASP A 10 -44.39 11.15 35.27
CA ASP A 10 -45.05 10.82 33.99
C ASP A 10 -44.84 12.03 33.03
N ASP A 11 -45.47 11.98 31.84
CA ASP A 11 -46.00 13.11 31.03
C ASP A 11 -45.46 13.33 29.60
N ASP A 12 -46.10 12.54 28.75
CA ASP A 12 -46.58 12.72 27.37
C ASP A 12 -47.12 14.13 27.02
N TYR A 13 -46.85 14.60 25.79
CA TYR A 13 -47.55 15.73 25.14
C TYR A 13 -47.61 15.52 23.63
N GLU A 14 -48.68 14.86 23.18
CA GLU A 14 -49.24 14.95 21.83
C GLU A 14 -50.06 16.24 21.69
N ASP A 15 -49.96 16.91 20.54
CA ASP A 15 -50.92 17.95 20.15
C ASP A 15 -51.17 17.85 18.63
N GLU A 16 -52.33 17.29 18.28
CA GLU A 16 -52.92 17.24 16.94
C GLU A 16 -53.85 18.44 16.78
N MET A 17 -53.69 19.21 15.70
CA MET A 17 -54.71 20.16 15.24
C MET A 17 -54.89 20.01 13.73
N GLU A 18 -56.01 19.39 13.36
CA GLU A 18 -56.60 19.40 12.02
C GLU A 18 -57.26 20.78 11.77
N ASP A 19 -57.06 21.34 10.57
CA ASP A 19 -57.94 22.39 10.03
C ASP A 19 -58.19 22.13 8.53
N ASP A 20 -59.47 22.12 8.18
CA ASP A 20 -60.06 21.71 6.91
C ASP A 20 -60.44 22.96 6.09
N GLY A 21 -60.12 22.98 4.80
CA GLY A 21 -60.30 24.17 3.96
C GLY A 21 -60.12 23.92 2.47
N ASP A 22 -61.05 23.21 1.86
CA ASP A 22 -61.23 23.07 0.39
C ASP A 22 -61.69 24.39 -0.24
N PHE A 23 -60.88 25.04 -1.09
CA PHE A 23 -61.35 26.03 -2.09
C PHE A 23 -60.36 26.24 -3.27
N LYS A 24 -60.66 25.56 -4.39
CA LYS A 24 -60.54 25.95 -5.83
C LYS A 24 -59.40 26.87 -6.34
N ASP A 25 -58.62 26.27 -7.25
CA ASP A 25 -58.37 26.66 -8.66
C ASP A 25 -57.63 27.97 -9.02
N GLU A 26 -56.70 27.81 -9.98
CA GLU A 26 -55.98 28.81 -10.80
C GLU A 26 -55.04 29.84 -10.14
N MET A 27 -53.73 29.56 -10.16
CA MET A 27 -52.76 30.46 -10.82
C MET A 27 -51.43 29.74 -11.08
N LEU A 28 -51.09 29.57 -12.36
CA LEU A 28 -49.75 29.20 -12.82
C LEU A 28 -48.82 30.37 -12.52
N GLU A 29 -48.08 30.29 -11.41
CA GLU A 29 -46.95 31.19 -11.16
C GLU A 29 -45.65 30.45 -11.48
N GLU A 30 -44.99 30.94 -12.52
CA GLU A 30 -43.61 30.64 -12.90
C GLU A 30 -42.69 30.96 -11.73
N MET A 31 -42.48 30.00 -10.84
CA MET A 31 -41.36 30.06 -9.92
C MET A 31 -40.20 29.36 -10.59
N GLU A 32 -39.20 30.15 -10.99
CA GLU A 32 -37.86 29.71 -11.34
C GLU A 32 -37.43 28.66 -10.31
N ASN A 33 -37.60 27.39 -10.65
CA ASN A 33 -36.87 26.34 -9.99
C ASN A 33 -35.45 26.47 -10.55
N ASP A 34 -34.70 27.40 -9.98
CA ASP A 34 -33.26 27.25 -9.74
C ASP A 34 -33.13 25.99 -8.86
N ASP A 35 -33.43 24.84 -9.48
CA ASP A 35 -33.14 23.53 -8.96
C ASP A 35 -31.62 23.50 -8.93
N MET A 36 -31.13 23.95 -7.78
CA MET A 36 -29.86 23.68 -7.17
C MET A 36 -29.64 22.16 -7.14
N THR A 37 -29.56 21.54 -8.32
CA THR A 37 -28.71 20.40 -8.53
C THR A 37 -27.28 20.93 -8.47
N HIS A 38 -26.85 21.29 -7.26
CA HIS A 38 -25.51 20.97 -6.81
C HIS A 38 -25.40 19.42 -6.78
N ARG A 39 -25.56 18.80 -7.95
CA ARG A 39 -24.84 17.58 -8.26
C ARG A 39 -23.41 18.04 -8.15
N SER A 40 -22.79 17.83 -6.99
CA SER A 40 -21.35 17.99 -6.85
C SER A 40 -20.78 17.20 -8.01
N GLU A 41 -20.29 17.89 -9.03
CA GLU A 41 -19.57 17.26 -10.11
C GLU A 41 -18.35 16.67 -9.43
N ASN A 42 -18.44 15.43 -8.99
CA ASN A 42 -17.34 14.73 -8.36
C ASN A 42 -16.24 14.73 -9.41
N SER A 43 -15.25 15.60 -9.22
CA SER A 43 -14.13 15.73 -10.12
C SER A 43 -13.27 14.49 -9.94
N TYR A 44 -13.39 13.56 -10.88
CA TYR A 44 -12.51 12.40 -10.96
C TYR A 44 -11.54 12.59 -12.11
N LYS A 45 -10.30 12.16 -11.91
CA LYS A 45 -9.29 12.07 -12.97
C LYS A 45 -8.98 10.61 -13.20
N VAL A 46 -9.26 10.12 -14.39
CA VAL A 46 -8.80 8.79 -14.83
C VAL A 46 -7.31 8.89 -15.11
N LEU A 47 -6.54 8.00 -14.49
CA LEU A 47 -5.09 7.90 -14.68
C LEU A 47 -4.77 6.70 -15.56
N SER A 48 -3.80 6.88 -16.44
CA SER A 48 -3.18 5.78 -17.17
C SER A 48 -2.23 5.00 -16.27
N GLU A 49 -1.86 3.78 -16.69
CA GLU A 49 -0.82 3.00 -16.02
C GLU A 49 0.51 3.77 -15.95
N SER A 50 0.85 4.54 -16.98
CA SER A 50 2.03 5.41 -17.00
C SER A 50 1.98 6.50 -15.94
N ASP A 51 0.83 7.15 -15.77
CA ASP A 51 0.67 8.21 -14.74
C ASP A 51 0.87 7.64 -13.33
N ILE A 52 0.41 6.40 -13.10
CA ILE A 52 0.57 5.72 -11.80
C ILE A 52 2.03 5.31 -11.59
N LYS A 53 2.69 4.78 -12.62
CA LYS A 53 4.11 4.41 -12.56
C LYS A 53 5.00 5.61 -12.30
N GLU A 54 4.73 6.74 -12.94
CA GLU A 54 5.48 7.98 -12.71
C GLU A 54 5.40 8.41 -11.24
N ARG A 55 4.18 8.43 -10.67
CA ARG A 55 3.99 8.75 -9.24
C ARG A 55 4.70 7.78 -8.31
N GLN A 56 4.63 6.47 -8.59
CA GLN A 56 5.38 5.48 -7.82
C GLN A 56 6.89 5.73 -7.91
N GLU A 57 7.41 6.02 -9.10
CA GLU A 57 8.84 6.28 -9.31
C GLU A 57 9.30 7.57 -8.60
N ASP A 58 8.45 8.58 -8.51
CA ASP A 58 8.72 9.81 -7.74
C ASP A 58 8.84 9.50 -6.24
N ASP A 59 7.88 8.76 -5.69
CA ASP A 59 7.89 8.36 -4.27
C ASP A 59 9.10 7.47 -3.95
N ILE A 60 9.38 6.48 -4.79
CA ILE A 60 10.57 5.62 -4.68
C ILE A 60 11.84 6.45 -4.73
N THR A 61 11.94 7.41 -5.66
CA THR A 61 13.13 8.26 -5.79
C THR A 61 13.32 9.16 -4.56
N SER A 62 12.23 9.70 -4.03
CA SER A 62 12.21 10.54 -2.82
C SER A 62 12.70 9.78 -1.60
N VAL A 63 12.20 8.57 -1.38
CA VAL A 63 12.64 7.69 -0.28
C VAL A 63 14.07 7.19 -0.48
N ALA A 64 14.41 6.71 -1.68
CA ALA A 64 15.75 6.20 -1.98
C ALA A 64 16.83 7.25 -1.71
N SER A 65 16.59 8.49 -2.15
CA SER A 65 17.53 9.59 -1.96
C SER A 65 17.63 10.02 -0.49
N ALA A 66 16.50 10.10 0.22
CA ALA A 66 16.49 10.54 1.62
C ALA A 66 17.12 9.50 2.57
N LEU A 67 16.87 8.21 2.33
CA LEU A 67 17.30 7.11 3.21
C LEU A 67 18.61 6.45 2.74
N SER A 68 19.19 6.90 1.63
CA SER A 68 20.37 6.28 0.99
C SER A 68 20.18 4.78 0.71
N LEU A 69 18.97 4.40 0.30
CA LEU A 69 18.59 3.03 -0.02
C LEU A 69 18.57 2.79 -1.52
N SER A 70 18.71 1.51 -1.91
CA SER A 70 18.41 1.12 -3.29
C SER A 70 16.92 1.34 -3.61
N ARG A 71 16.57 1.50 -4.89
CA ARG A 71 15.16 1.62 -5.32
C ARG A 71 14.32 0.42 -4.87
N ALA A 72 14.87 -0.79 -4.98
CA ALA A 72 14.21 -2.02 -4.53
C ALA A 72 13.94 -2.01 -3.01
N ALA A 73 14.94 -1.64 -2.21
CA ALA A 73 14.76 -1.52 -0.76
C ALA A 73 13.74 -0.44 -0.39
N SER A 74 13.77 0.70 -1.07
CA SER A 74 12.81 1.79 -0.87
C SER A 74 11.37 1.37 -1.20
N THR A 75 11.19 0.53 -2.22
CA THR A 75 9.88 -0.03 -2.58
C THR A 75 9.33 -0.93 -1.48
N LEU A 76 10.19 -1.75 -0.84
CA LEU A 76 9.79 -2.60 0.29
C LEU A 76 9.37 -1.76 1.51
N VAL A 77 10.16 -0.73 1.83
CA VAL A 77 9.84 0.21 2.92
C VAL A 77 8.52 0.91 2.64
N LEU A 78 8.34 1.48 1.44
CA LEU A 78 7.08 2.13 1.03
C LEU A 78 5.90 1.17 1.12
N GLY A 79 6.05 -0.07 0.65
CA GLY A 79 5.01 -1.09 0.73
C GLY A 79 4.56 -1.36 2.16
N HIS A 80 5.49 -1.47 3.11
CA HIS A 80 5.18 -1.68 4.53
C HIS A 80 4.43 -0.49 5.16
N TYR A 81 4.75 0.74 4.76
CA TYR A 81 4.09 1.95 5.24
C TYR A 81 2.94 2.42 4.34
N ASN A 82 2.32 1.51 3.58
CA ASN A 82 1.17 1.77 2.71
C ASN A 82 1.39 2.97 1.76
N TRP A 83 2.60 3.10 1.23
CA TRP A 83 3.04 4.20 0.35
C TRP A 83 2.96 5.60 0.97
N ASN A 84 2.89 5.72 2.30
CA ASN A 84 3.03 7.00 2.99
C ASN A 84 4.52 7.36 3.13
N VAL A 85 4.99 8.26 2.25
CA VAL A 85 6.39 8.72 2.21
C VAL A 85 6.86 9.32 3.53
N ASN A 86 6.01 10.08 4.23
CA ASN A 86 6.38 10.73 5.48
C ASN A 86 6.52 9.71 6.61
N SER A 87 5.53 8.83 6.77
CA SER A 87 5.58 7.78 7.78
C SER A 87 6.78 6.83 7.57
N ALA A 88 7.10 6.50 6.32
CA ALA A 88 8.28 5.71 5.99
C ALA A 88 9.58 6.39 6.43
N LYS A 89 9.72 7.69 6.17
CA LYS A 89 10.92 8.47 6.54
C LYS A 89 11.02 8.65 8.05
N GLU A 90 9.93 9.04 8.71
CA GLU A 90 9.88 9.23 10.16
C GLU A 90 10.28 7.96 10.90
N ALA A 91 9.66 6.82 10.56
CA ALA A 91 9.97 5.54 11.19
C ALA A 91 11.42 5.09 10.92
N TRP A 92 11.94 5.32 9.72
CA TRP A 92 13.34 5.02 9.41
C TRP A 92 14.31 5.84 10.24
N PHE A 93 14.04 7.14 10.42
CA PHE A 93 14.91 8.02 11.22
C PHE A 93 14.76 7.78 12.73
N GLU A 94 13.64 7.22 13.18
CA GLU A 94 13.44 6.81 14.57
C GLU A 94 14.22 5.53 14.90
N ASP A 95 14.08 4.48 14.09
CA ASP A 95 14.76 3.19 14.30
C ASP A 95 14.96 2.44 12.98
N GLU A 96 16.09 2.73 12.31
CA GLU A 96 16.45 2.10 11.03
C GLU A 96 16.50 0.56 11.15
N ASP A 97 17.16 0.02 12.17
CA ASP A 97 17.38 -1.43 12.29
C ASP A 97 16.05 -2.19 12.42
N LYS A 98 15.11 -1.65 13.21
CA LYS A 98 13.76 -2.20 13.32
C LYS A 98 13.02 -2.17 11.99
N VAL A 99 13.10 -1.08 11.23
CA VAL A 99 12.45 -1.02 9.91
C VAL A 99 13.07 -2.04 8.96
N ARG A 100 14.40 -2.16 8.95
CA ARG A 100 15.12 -3.13 8.12
C ARG A 100 14.69 -4.55 8.43
N GLU A 101 14.65 -4.93 9.71
CA GLU A 101 14.18 -6.25 10.14
C GLU A 101 12.74 -6.50 9.69
N THR A 102 11.85 -5.54 9.93
CA THR A 102 10.41 -5.66 9.64
C THR A 102 10.16 -5.88 8.14
N VAL A 103 10.91 -5.19 7.28
CA VAL A 103 10.74 -5.28 5.82
C VAL A 103 11.67 -6.32 5.16
N GLY A 104 12.42 -7.09 5.96
CA GLY A 104 13.31 -8.16 5.48
C GLY A 104 14.57 -7.68 4.77
N LEU A 105 15.05 -6.47 5.07
CA LEU A 105 16.34 -5.96 4.60
C LEU A 105 17.48 -6.51 5.45
N LEU A 106 18.64 -6.70 4.81
CA LEU A 106 19.87 -7.06 5.53
C LEU A 106 20.24 -5.95 6.53
N PRO A 107 20.97 -6.25 7.63
CA PRO A 107 21.45 -5.23 8.57
C PRO A 107 22.29 -4.13 7.90
N ALA A 108 22.39 -2.96 8.55
CA ALA A 108 23.16 -1.83 8.05
C ALA A 108 24.69 -2.12 7.98
N SER A 109 25.17 -3.09 8.75
CA SER A 109 26.59 -3.50 8.89
C SER A 109 27.23 -4.12 7.64
N GLY A 110 26.57 -3.99 6.48
CA GLY A 110 27.14 -4.23 5.17
C GLY A 110 26.66 -5.54 4.54
N PRO A 111 26.68 -5.63 3.20
CA PRO A 111 26.32 -6.85 2.50
C PRO A 111 27.27 -7.97 2.94
N MET A 112 26.74 -9.18 3.14
CA MET A 112 27.60 -10.36 3.20
C MET A 112 28.46 -10.36 1.94
N VAL A 113 29.78 -10.32 2.10
CA VAL A 113 30.70 -10.35 0.96
C VAL A 113 30.48 -11.68 0.25
N VAL A 114 29.78 -11.60 -0.87
CA VAL A 114 29.56 -12.75 -1.75
C VAL A 114 30.79 -12.92 -2.61
N GLU A 115 31.65 -13.86 -2.23
CA GLU A 115 32.78 -14.23 -3.07
C GLU A 115 32.27 -14.94 -4.33
N PHE A 116 32.26 -14.23 -5.45
CA PHE A 116 31.99 -14.83 -6.73
C PHE A 116 33.24 -15.57 -7.23
N PRO A 117 33.11 -16.84 -7.67
CA PRO A 117 34.18 -17.55 -8.33
C PRO A 117 34.68 -16.74 -9.54
N ASN A 118 36.00 -16.76 -9.75
CA ASN A 118 36.66 -16.02 -10.82
C ASN A 118 35.95 -16.22 -12.18
N LYS A 119 35.84 -15.15 -12.99
CA LYS A 119 34.96 -15.08 -14.19
C LYS A 119 35.23 -16.16 -15.25
N SER A 120 36.41 -16.78 -15.20
CA SER A 120 36.84 -17.84 -16.11
C SER A 120 36.42 -19.25 -15.67
N ARG A 121 35.73 -19.41 -14.53
CA ARG A 121 35.37 -20.73 -13.96
C ARG A 121 33.91 -21.07 -14.21
N LYS A 122 33.64 -22.34 -14.54
CA LYS A 122 32.29 -22.90 -14.48
C LYS A 122 31.95 -23.23 -13.04
N VAL A 123 30.73 -22.91 -12.63
CA VAL A 123 30.18 -23.17 -11.29
C VAL A 123 28.99 -24.11 -11.45
N LYS A 124 28.88 -25.09 -10.55
CA LYS A 124 27.76 -26.03 -10.56
C LYS A 124 26.51 -25.38 -9.97
N CYS A 125 25.41 -25.34 -10.71
CA CYS A 125 24.12 -24.91 -10.19
C CYS A 125 23.59 -25.94 -9.17
N ARG A 126 23.04 -25.49 -8.04
CA ARG A 126 22.53 -26.40 -7.00
C ARG A 126 21.11 -26.94 -7.27
N ILE A 127 20.41 -26.43 -8.29
CA ILE A 127 19.06 -26.87 -8.67
C ILE A 127 19.13 -27.86 -9.84
N CYS A 128 19.58 -27.41 -11.02
CA CYS A 128 19.69 -28.28 -12.21
C CYS A 128 20.95 -29.16 -12.24
N LEU A 129 21.91 -28.92 -11.33
CA LEU A 129 23.18 -29.65 -11.23
C LEU A 129 24.13 -29.49 -12.44
N GLU A 130 23.82 -28.60 -13.39
CA GLU A 130 24.66 -28.31 -14.55
C GLU A 130 25.82 -27.36 -14.22
N ALA A 131 26.92 -27.48 -14.99
CA ALA A 131 28.07 -26.59 -14.90
C ALA A 131 27.89 -25.35 -15.79
N CYS A 132 27.55 -24.22 -15.18
CA CYS A 132 27.26 -22.98 -15.87
C CYS A 132 28.45 -22.00 -15.79
N PRO A 133 28.66 -21.11 -16.78
CA PRO A 133 29.60 -20.00 -16.65
C PRO A 133 29.26 -19.15 -15.41
N SER A 134 30.26 -18.71 -14.65
CA SER A 134 30.05 -17.85 -13.46
C SER A 134 29.24 -16.59 -13.76
N GLU A 135 29.34 -16.05 -14.98
CA GLU A 135 28.57 -14.87 -15.43
C GLU A 135 27.06 -15.12 -15.49
N LYS A 136 26.66 -16.37 -15.73
CA LYS A 136 25.27 -16.82 -15.74
C LYS A 136 24.79 -17.31 -14.38
N MET A 137 25.59 -17.11 -13.33
CA MET A 137 25.25 -17.49 -11.96
C MET A 137 24.91 -16.24 -11.15
N LYS A 138 23.84 -16.32 -10.37
CA LYS A 138 23.37 -15.25 -9.49
C LYS A 138 23.16 -15.80 -8.09
N SER A 139 23.32 -14.93 -7.10
CA SER A 139 23.05 -15.22 -5.69
C SER A 139 22.16 -14.12 -5.11
N ALA A 140 21.34 -14.49 -4.14
CA ALA A 140 20.73 -13.55 -3.20
C ALA A 140 21.77 -13.12 -2.13
N GLY A 141 21.32 -12.42 -1.09
CA GLY A 141 22.19 -11.96 0.01
C GLY A 141 22.89 -13.08 0.80
N CYS A 142 22.45 -14.34 0.68
CA CYS A 142 22.99 -15.49 1.41
C CYS A 142 24.20 -16.18 0.75
N GLY A 143 24.60 -15.75 -0.44
CA GLY A 143 25.76 -16.32 -1.16
C GLY A 143 25.56 -17.63 -1.92
N HIS A 144 24.35 -18.17 -1.92
CA HIS A 144 24.04 -19.36 -2.71
C HIS A 144 23.86 -19.05 -4.20
N LEU A 145 24.70 -19.66 -5.03
CA LEU A 145 24.71 -19.46 -6.49
C LEU A 145 23.79 -20.45 -7.23
N PHE A 146 22.95 -19.90 -8.11
CA PHE A 146 22.10 -20.65 -9.04
C PHE A 146 22.17 -20.02 -10.44
N CYS A 147 21.93 -20.81 -11.48
CA CYS A 147 21.97 -20.28 -12.84
C CYS A 147 20.76 -19.38 -13.14
N CYS A 148 20.91 -18.45 -14.07
CA CYS A 148 19.84 -17.51 -14.47
C CYS A 148 18.55 -18.24 -14.91
N GLU A 149 18.67 -19.43 -15.50
CA GLU A 149 17.51 -20.22 -15.93
C GLU A 149 16.71 -20.74 -14.73
N CYS A 150 17.38 -21.28 -13.71
CA CYS A 150 16.74 -21.72 -12.48
C CYS A 150 16.12 -20.54 -11.70
N TRP A 151 16.82 -19.40 -11.64
CA TRP A 151 16.25 -18.17 -11.08
C TRP A 151 15.00 -17.71 -11.83
N GLY A 152 15.06 -17.69 -13.16
CA GLY A 152 13.92 -17.30 -14.00
C GLY A 152 12.74 -18.25 -13.84
N GLY A 153 13.00 -19.56 -13.76
CA GLY A 153 11.97 -20.57 -13.49
C GLY A 153 11.31 -20.36 -12.13
N TYR A 154 12.11 -20.20 -11.08
CA TYR A 154 11.63 -19.93 -9.72
C TYR A 154 10.76 -18.68 -9.67
N ILE A 155 11.27 -17.54 -10.16
CA ILE A 155 10.55 -16.25 -10.12
C ILE A 155 9.21 -16.34 -10.88
N ARG A 156 9.19 -16.96 -12.07
CA ARG A 156 7.94 -17.13 -12.84
C ARG A 156 6.90 -17.94 -12.08
N ILE A 157 7.31 -19.04 -11.45
CA ILE A 157 6.42 -19.90 -10.67
C ILE A 157 5.93 -19.13 -9.43
N SER A 158 6.83 -18.48 -8.68
CA SER A 158 6.47 -17.71 -7.49
C SER A 158 5.50 -16.55 -7.78
N ILE A 159 5.61 -15.91 -8.95
CA ILE A 159 4.64 -14.88 -9.37
C ILE A 159 3.30 -15.52 -9.74
N ALA A 160 3.31 -16.66 -10.44
CA ALA A 160 2.09 -17.34 -10.89
C ALA A 160 1.29 -17.96 -9.73
N ASP A 161 1.98 -18.53 -8.73
CA ASP A 161 1.35 -19.10 -7.54
C ASP A 161 0.76 -18.02 -6.62
N GLY A 162 1.20 -16.76 -6.78
CA GLY A 162 0.77 -15.65 -5.96
C GLY A 162 1.37 -15.69 -4.55
N PRO A 163 0.99 -14.76 -3.66
CA PRO A 163 1.34 -14.85 -2.25
C PRO A 163 0.64 -16.09 -1.69
N GLY A 164 1.41 -17.15 -1.41
CA GLY A 164 0.90 -18.38 -0.81
C GLY A 164 0.08 -18.02 0.43
N VAL A 165 -1.23 -18.27 0.35
CA VAL A 165 -2.21 -18.00 1.42
C VAL A 165 -2.02 -18.95 2.59
#